data_AF-A0A935FWJ7-F1
#
_entry.id   AF-A0A935FWJ7-F1
#
_cell.length_a   1.000
_cell.length_b   1.000
_cell.length_c   1.000
_cell.angle_alpha   90.00
_cell.angle_beta   90.00
_cell.angle_gamma   90.00
#
_symmetry.space_group_name_H-M   'P 1'
#
loop_
_entity.id
_entity.type
_entity.pdbx_description
1 polymer ?
#
loop_
_entity_poly.entity_id
_entity_poly.type
_entity_poly.pdbx_seq_one_letter_code
_entity_poly.pdbx_strand_id
1 'polypeptide(L)'
;MGDFRNTYNQWIDRFAPAIANGGVLGNVQAAEVSRHSLESAVRSRFNGAAGGVRGLEDLGISIDPQTHRASFDESRLSGVLSSNKAGVVSAIDEFSANFAKSADLLNAIDNFIPKQLANRSRAIDFIASNLTQLQQEFGRGDVVLPSGQIATALKAYNQALAIR
;
A
#
# COMPACT_ATOMS: atom_id res chain seq x y z
N MET A 1 -16.44 17.58 7.42
CA MET A 1 -15.42 17.46 6.36
C MET A 1 -14.08 18.09 6.74
N GLY A 2 -14.05 19.33 7.23
CA GLY A 2 -12.81 19.95 7.74
C GLY A 2 -12.11 19.12 8.83
N ASP A 3 -12.87 18.62 9.81
CA ASP A 3 -12.31 17.78 10.88
C ASP A 3 -11.75 16.46 10.35
N PHE A 4 -12.47 15.78 9.46
CA PHE A 4 -11.98 14.58 8.78
C PHE A 4 -10.63 14.83 8.07
N ARG A 5 -10.54 15.93 7.31
CA ARG A 5 -9.29 16.34 6.64
C ARG A 5 -8.16 16.56 7.65
N ASN A 6 -8.44 17.20 8.78
CA ASN A 6 -7.46 17.44 9.82
C ASN A 6 -6.98 16.14 10.48
N THR A 7 -7.91 15.26 10.85
CA THR A 7 -7.60 13.96 11.46
C THR A 7 -6.81 13.05 10.50
N TYR A 8 -7.19 13.00 9.24
CA TYR A 8 -6.46 12.27 8.20
C TYR A 8 -5.03 12.79 8.06
N ASN A 9 -4.85 14.12 7.97
CA ASN A 9 -3.53 14.72 7.86
C ASN A 9 -2.66 14.49 9.11
N GLN A 10 -3.24 14.55 10.30
CA GLN A 10 -2.53 14.20 11.54
C GLN A 10 -2.14 12.71 11.58
N TRP A 11 -2.94 11.83 10.99
CA TRP A 11 -2.57 10.42 10.85
C TRP A 11 -1.39 10.25 9.90
N ILE A 12 -1.39 10.92 8.75
CA ILE A 12 -0.26 10.94 7.81
C ILE A 12 1.01 11.43 8.50
N ASP A 13 0.94 12.56 9.21
CA ASP A 13 2.09 13.16 9.90
C ASP A 13 2.67 12.22 10.99
N ARG A 14 1.80 11.48 11.72
CA ARG A 14 2.24 10.52 12.75
C ARG A 14 2.89 9.26 12.16
N PHE A 15 2.40 8.80 11.01
CA PHE A 15 2.91 7.58 10.37
C PHE A 15 4.14 7.81 9.50
N ALA A 16 4.34 9.03 8.97
CA ALA A 16 5.43 9.34 8.05
C ALA A 16 6.83 8.95 8.58
N PRO A 17 7.21 9.23 9.85
CA PRO A 17 8.52 8.83 10.36
C PRO A 17 8.68 7.30 10.47
N ALA A 18 7.59 6.58 10.73
CA ALA A 18 7.63 5.13 10.88
C ALA A 18 7.87 4.42 9.54
N ILE A 19 7.29 4.94 8.45
CA ILE A 19 7.40 4.35 7.10
C ILE A 19 8.55 4.90 6.25
N ALA A 20 9.18 5.99 6.70
CA ALA A 20 10.35 6.56 6.04
C ALA A 20 11.51 5.54 5.95
N ASN A 21 12.43 5.78 5.02
CA ASN A 21 13.63 4.95 4.91
C ASN A 21 14.45 5.02 6.22
N GLY A 22 14.73 3.87 6.83
CA GLY A 22 15.34 3.77 8.17
C GLY A 22 14.35 3.88 9.35
N GLY A 23 13.06 4.08 9.09
CA GLY A 23 12.00 3.99 10.09
C GLY A 23 11.66 2.55 10.48
N VAL A 24 10.94 2.36 11.58
CA VAL A 24 10.58 1.02 12.12
C VAL A 24 9.74 0.17 11.16
N LEU A 25 9.05 0.80 10.22
CA LEU A 25 8.30 0.17 9.13
C LEU A 25 8.90 0.47 7.74
N GLY A 26 10.11 1.02 7.67
CA GLY A 26 10.80 1.27 6.41
C GLY A 26 10.99 -0.04 5.63
N ASN A 27 10.61 -0.06 4.36
CA ASN A 27 10.61 -1.26 3.49
C ASN A 27 9.67 -2.40 3.95
N VAL A 28 8.75 -2.13 4.88
CA VAL A 28 7.70 -3.09 5.26
C VAL A 28 6.52 -2.93 4.30
N GLN A 29 6.41 -3.86 3.36
CA GLN A 29 5.33 -3.92 2.36
C GLN A 29 3.92 -3.82 2.98
N ALA A 30 3.72 -4.32 4.20
CA ALA A 30 2.45 -4.22 4.92
C ALA A 30 2.04 -2.77 5.20
N ALA A 31 3.01 -1.90 5.53
CA ALA A 31 2.76 -0.51 5.84
C ALA A 31 2.41 0.29 4.58
N GLU A 32 3.09 0.01 3.47
CA GLU A 32 2.77 0.58 2.16
C GLU A 32 1.38 0.16 1.67
N VAL A 33 1.05 -1.13 1.79
CA VAL A 33 -0.28 -1.67 1.42
C VAL A 33 -1.38 -1.07 2.29
N SER A 34 -1.14 -0.89 3.59
CA SER A 34 -2.12 -0.30 4.51
C SER A 34 -2.38 1.18 4.19
N ARG A 35 -1.33 1.95 3.91
CA ARG A 35 -1.44 3.35 3.47
C ARG A 35 -2.18 3.46 2.14
N HIS A 36 -1.83 2.62 1.17
CA HIS A 36 -2.48 2.63 -0.14
C HIS A 36 -3.95 2.20 -0.08
N SER A 37 -4.28 1.24 0.80
CA SER A 37 -5.67 0.81 1.05
C SER A 37 -6.49 1.93 1.67
N LEU A 38 -5.92 2.68 2.62
CA LEU A 38 -6.59 3.83 3.23
C LEU A 38 -6.85 4.93 2.19
N GLU A 39 -5.83 5.28 1.39
CA GLU A 39 -5.97 6.27 0.32
C GLU A 39 -7.04 5.85 -0.69
N SER A 40 -7.04 4.57 -1.09
CA SER A 40 -8.03 4.01 -2.02
C SER A 40 -9.45 4.06 -1.45
N ALA A 41 -9.62 3.82 -0.15
CA ALA A 41 -10.92 3.93 0.52
C ALA A 41 -11.45 5.37 0.50
N VAL A 42 -10.59 6.36 0.76
CA VAL A 42 -10.94 7.79 0.70
C VAL A 42 -11.25 8.26 -0.72
N ARG A 43 -10.47 7.78 -1.70
CA ARG A 43 -10.64 8.11 -3.13
C ARG A 43 -11.72 7.28 -3.83
N SER A 44 -12.43 6.42 -3.09
CA SER A 44 -13.48 5.58 -3.66
C SER A 44 -14.62 6.45 -4.21
N ARG A 45 -14.79 6.38 -5.52
CA ARG A 45 -15.85 7.10 -6.27
C ARG A 45 -17.23 6.44 -6.14
N PHE A 46 -17.30 5.27 -5.50
CA PHE A 46 -18.53 4.51 -5.37
C PHE A 46 -19.43 4.98 -4.23
N ASN A 47 -18.87 5.67 -3.23
CA ASN A 47 -19.66 6.20 -2.11
C ASN A 47 -20.62 7.28 -2.62
N GLY A 48 -21.93 7.05 -2.49
CA GLY A 48 -22.99 7.97 -2.89
C GLY A 48 -23.33 7.94 -4.38
N ALA A 49 -22.75 7.03 -5.17
CA ALA A 49 -22.93 7.00 -6.62
C ALA A 49 -24.40 6.81 -7.02
N ALA A 50 -25.16 6.02 -6.26
CA ALA A 50 -26.59 5.84 -6.43
C ALA A 50 -27.39 7.15 -6.17
N GLY A 51 -26.85 8.03 -5.33
CA GLY A 51 -27.39 9.35 -5.03
C GLY A 51 -26.84 10.48 -5.92
N GLY A 52 -26.09 10.16 -6.98
CA GLY A 52 -25.55 11.15 -7.91
C GLY A 52 -24.30 11.89 -7.41
N VAL A 53 -23.63 11.40 -6.36
CA VAL A 53 -22.37 11.93 -5.84
C VAL A 53 -21.28 10.88 -6.02
N ARG A 54 -20.14 11.21 -6.65
CA ARG A 54 -19.08 10.23 -6.93
C ARG A 54 -17.97 10.30 -5.88
N GLY A 55 -18.30 9.91 -4.66
CA GLY A 55 -17.37 9.89 -3.55
C GLY A 55 -17.04 11.27 -2.98
N LEU A 56 -16.07 11.29 -2.07
CA LEU A 56 -15.70 12.51 -1.34
C LEU A 56 -15.05 13.58 -2.23
N GLU A 57 -14.56 13.20 -3.41
CA GLU A 57 -14.01 14.14 -4.39
C GLU A 57 -15.07 15.12 -4.89
N ASP A 58 -16.26 14.64 -5.21
CA ASP A 58 -17.40 15.49 -5.57
C ASP A 58 -17.83 16.38 -4.40
N LEU A 59 -17.50 16.00 -3.16
CA LEU A 59 -17.73 16.78 -1.94
C LEU A 59 -16.56 17.69 -1.54
N GLY A 60 -15.52 17.80 -2.38
CA GLY A 60 -14.40 18.73 -2.17
C GLY A 60 -13.19 18.15 -1.42
N ILE A 61 -13.13 16.85 -1.14
CA ILE A 61 -11.93 16.22 -0.59
C ILE A 61 -11.01 15.76 -1.73
N SER A 62 -9.74 16.17 -1.71
CA SER A 62 -8.73 15.61 -2.61
C SER A 62 -7.48 15.20 -1.85
N ILE A 63 -6.82 14.14 -2.31
CA ILE A 63 -5.54 13.67 -1.78
C ILE A 63 -4.44 14.07 -2.76
N ASP A 64 -3.44 14.79 -2.26
CA ASP A 64 -2.24 15.12 -3.03
C ASP A 64 -1.38 13.86 -3.22
N PRO A 65 -1.01 13.46 -4.45
CA PRO A 65 -0.34 12.19 -4.71
C PRO A 65 1.14 12.16 -4.27
N GLN A 66 1.74 13.31 -3.98
CA GLN A 66 3.15 13.41 -3.56
C GLN A 66 3.28 13.43 -2.04
N THR A 67 2.45 14.24 -1.39
CA THR A 67 2.45 14.45 0.06
C THR A 67 1.48 13.50 0.78
N HIS A 68 0.57 12.86 0.04
CA HIS A 68 -0.53 12.04 0.54
C HIS A 68 -1.49 12.78 1.49
N ARG A 69 -1.42 14.12 1.56
CA ARG A 69 -2.26 14.95 2.43
C ARG A 69 -3.60 15.24 1.77
N ALA A 70 -4.64 15.30 2.59
CA ALA A 70 -5.97 15.74 2.19
C ALA A 70 -6.08 17.27 2.20
N SER A 71 -6.74 17.81 1.17
CA SER A 71 -7.29 19.16 1.14
C SER A 71 -8.82 19.11 1.15
N PHE A 72 -9.45 20.25 1.46
CA PHE A 72 -10.90 20.39 1.50
C PHE A 72 -11.33 21.70 0.86
N ASP A 73 -12.17 21.60 -0.18
CA ASP A 73 -12.85 22.72 -0.84
C ASP A 73 -14.29 22.84 -0.31
N GLU A 74 -14.51 23.81 0.57
CA GLU A 74 -15.82 24.08 1.18
C GLU A 74 -16.85 24.61 0.17
N SER A 75 -16.39 25.31 -0.88
CA SER A 75 -17.29 25.84 -1.91
C SER A 75 -17.91 24.72 -2.74
N ARG A 76 -17.11 23.68 -3.05
CA ARG A 76 -17.59 22.49 -3.76
C ARG A 76 -18.61 21.72 -2.92
N LEU A 77 -18.35 21.51 -1.63
CA LEU A 77 -19.34 20.91 -0.72
C LEU A 77 -20.64 21.72 -0.70
N SER A 78 -20.53 23.05 -0.56
CA SER A 78 -21.69 23.94 -0.49
C SER A 78 -22.52 23.91 -1.78
N GLY A 79 -21.87 23.81 -2.94
CA GLY A 79 -22.52 23.68 -4.25
C GLY A 79 -23.28 22.37 -4.42
N VAL A 80 -22.72 21.24 -3.97
CA VAL A 80 -23.42 19.94 -4.03
C VAL A 80 -24.52 19.88 -2.96
N LEU A 81 -24.30 20.46 -1.78
CA LEU A 81 -25.30 20.49 -0.71
C LEU A 81 -26.55 21.30 -1.10
N SER A 82 -26.37 22.40 -1.83
CA SER A 82 -27.49 23.24 -2.29
C SER A 82 -28.30 22.60 -3.42
N SER A 83 -27.68 21.74 -4.23
CA SER A 83 -28.32 21.09 -5.40
C SER A 83 -28.76 19.65 -5.14
N ASN A 84 -28.10 18.92 -4.24
CA ASN A 84 -28.32 17.50 -4.00
C ASN A 84 -28.00 17.10 -2.54
N LYS A 85 -28.76 17.65 -1.58
CA LYS A 85 -28.58 17.36 -0.16
C LYS A 85 -28.68 15.86 0.18
N ALA A 86 -29.63 15.15 -0.42
CA ALA A 86 -29.84 13.73 -0.15
C ALA A 86 -28.64 12.87 -0.61
N GLY A 87 -28.10 13.15 -1.80
CA GLY A 87 -26.91 12.48 -2.30
C GLY A 87 -25.68 12.75 -1.43
N VAL A 88 -25.53 13.98 -0.91
CA VAL A 88 -24.44 14.32 0.02
C VAL A 88 -24.53 13.49 1.29
N VAL A 89 -25.71 13.41 1.92
CA VAL A 89 -25.89 12.62 3.15
C VAL A 89 -25.59 11.14 2.89
N SER A 90 -26.15 10.55 1.83
CA SER A 90 -25.89 9.15 1.47
C SER A 90 -24.40 8.87 1.23
N ALA A 91 -23.71 9.76 0.52
CA ALA A 91 -22.28 9.62 0.24
C ALA A 91 -21.44 9.62 1.52
N ILE A 92 -21.78 10.49 2.47
CA ILE A 92 -21.09 10.60 3.76
C ILE A 92 -21.35 9.37 4.62
N ASP A 93 -22.60 8.90 4.68
CA ASP A 93 -22.99 7.75 5.47
C ASP A 93 -22.33 6.47 4.92
N GLU A 94 -22.38 6.24 3.61
CA GLU A 94 -21.73 5.11 2.95
C GLU A 94 -20.22 5.14 3.15
N PHE A 95 -19.58 6.30 2.94
CA PHE A 95 -18.16 6.46 3.19
C PHE A 95 -17.82 6.14 4.65
N SER A 96 -18.57 6.69 5.61
CA SER A 96 -18.28 6.52 7.03
C SER A 96 -18.44 5.06 7.46
N ALA A 97 -19.47 4.37 6.99
CA ALA A 97 -19.68 2.95 7.25
C ALA A 97 -18.56 2.08 6.66
N ASN A 98 -18.19 2.33 5.40
CA ASN A 98 -17.13 1.59 4.72
C ASN A 98 -15.75 1.85 5.34
N PHE A 99 -15.49 3.09 5.75
CA PHE A 99 -14.25 3.49 6.40
C PHE A 99 -14.13 2.86 7.79
N ALA A 100 -15.18 2.94 8.61
CA ALA A 100 -15.23 2.29 9.93
C ALA A 100 -14.99 0.79 9.82
N LYS A 101 -15.67 0.11 8.89
CA LYS A 101 -15.46 -1.32 8.63
C LYS A 101 -14.02 -1.64 8.22
N SER A 102 -13.42 -0.81 7.37
CA SER A 102 -12.02 -0.98 6.97
C SER A 102 -11.06 -0.78 8.14
N ALA A 103 -11.31 0.21 9.00
CA ALA A 103 -10.54 0.45 10.21
C ALA A 103 -10.68 -0.70 11.22
N ASP A 104 -11.89 -1.25 11.38
CA ASP A 104 -12.13 -2.42 12.25
C ASP A 104 -11.38 -3.64 11.75
N LEU A 105 -11.41 -3.92 10.45
CA LEU A 105 -10.65 -5.02 9.85
C LEU A 105 -9.13 -4.84 9.99
N LEU A 106 -8.63 -3.61 9.92
CA LEU A 106 -7.22 -3.27 10.15
C LEU A 106 -6.80 -3.40 11.61
N ASN A 107 -7.71 -3.16 12.56
CA ASN A 107 -7.44 -3.25 14.00
C ASN A 107 -7.83 -4.61 14.60
N ALA A 108 -8.49 -5.48 13.84
CA ALA A 108 -8.91 -6.79 14.31
C ALA A 108 -7.71 -7.62 14.79
N ILE A 109 -7.92 -8.38 15.87
CA ILE A 109 -6.98 -9.41 16.31
C ILE A 109 -6.84 -10.43 15.15
N ASP A 110 -5.60 -10.82 14.84
CA ASP A 110 -5.27 -11.69 13.68
C ASP A 110 -5.60 -11.10 12.30
N ASN A 111 -5.56 -9.78 12.15
CA ASN A 111 -5.64 -9.16 10.82
C ASN A 111 -4.44 -9.54 9.93
N PHE A 112 -4.48 -9.12 8.66
CA PHE A 112 -3.47 -9.50 7.67
C PHE A 112 -2.04 -9.09 8.07
N ILE A 113 -1.86 -8.00 8.82
CA ILE A 113 -0.55 -7.47 9.19
C ILE A 113 0.18 -8.39 10.19
N PRO A 114 -0.37 -8.77 11.36
CA PRO A 114 0.22 -9.78 12.23
C PRO A 114 0.50 -11.11 11.53
N LYS A 115 -0.40 -11.58 10.64
CA LYS A 115 -0.18 -12.82 9.88
C LYS A 115 1.00 -12.71 8.93
N GLN A 116 1.13 -11.59 8.22
CA GLN A 116 2.27 -11.39 7.32
C GLN A 116 3.58 -11.26 8.11
N LEU A 117 3.58 -10.57 9.25
CA LEU A 117 4.73 -10.48 10.14
C LEU A 117 5.12 -11.85 10.70
N ALA A 118 4.16 -12.65 11.16
CA ALA A 118 4.39 -14.01 11.65
C ALA A 118 4.92 -14.93 10.54
N ASN A 119 4.40 -14.82 9.31
CA ASN A 119 4.91 -15.57 8.15
C ASN A 119 6.36 -15.19 7.82
N ARG A 120 6.67 -13.88 7.85
CA ARG A 120 8.04 -13.40 7.62
C ARG A 120 8.99 -13.87 8.72
N SER A 121 8.58 -13.81 9.99
CA SER A 121 9.37 -14.35 11.10
C SER A 121 9.67 -15.83 10.87
N ARG A 122 8.64 -16.64 10.58
CA ARG A 122 8.82 -18.06 10.29
C ARG A 122 9.75 -18.33 9.12
N ALA A 123 9.69 -17.52 8.05
CA ALA A 123 10.60 -17.65 6.93
C ALA A 123 12.05 -17.31 7.30
N ILE A 124 12.26 -16.25 8.09
CA ILE A 124 13.58 -15.86 8.61
C ILE A 124 14.13 -16.97 9.51
N ASP A 125 13.32 -17.48 10.44
CA ASP A 125 13.70 -18.56 11.36
C ASP A 125 14.05 -19.83 10.60
N PHE A 126 13.26 -20.16 9.57
CA PHE A 126 13.55 -21.28 8.68
C PHE A 126 14.87 -21.09 7.94
N ILE A 127 15.11 -19.92 7.34
CA ILE A 127 16.38 -19.64 6.65
C ILE A 127 17.55 -19.71 7.61
N ALA A 128 17.45 -19.11 8.80
CA ALA A 128 18.50 -19.14 9.80
C ALA A 128 18.82 -20.57 10.26
N SER A 129 17.79 -21.37 10.50
CA SER A 129 17.93 -22.76 10.97
C SER A 129 18.44 -23.71 9.89
N ASN A 130 18.22 -23.40 8.61
CA ASN A 130 18.57 -24.26 7.49
C ASN A 130 19.66 -23.66 6.59
N LEU A 131 20.33 -22.59 7.05
CA LEU A 131 21.24 -21.80 6.20
C LEU A 131 22.32 -22.66 5.56
N THR A 132 22.92 -23.59 6.31
CA THR A 132 23.98 -24.47 5.79
C THR A 132 23.46 -25.42 4.71
N GLN A 133 22.28 -26.01 4.89
CA GLN A 133 21.67 -26.91 3.89
C GLN A 133 21.26 -26.13 2.64
N LEU A 134 20.66 -24.95 2.81
CA LEU A 134 20.31 -24.07 1.71
C LEU A 134 21.56 -23.63 0.92
N GLN A 135 22.67 -23.33 1.61
CA GLN A 135 23.94 -23.00 0.97
C GLN A 135 24.60 -24.19 0.26
N GLN A 136 24.34 -25.42 0.72
CA GLN A 136 24.81 -26.64 0.05
C GLN A 136 24.03 -26.90 -1.24
N GLU A 137 22.70 -26.76 -1.21
CA GLU A 137 21.81 -26.99 -2.35
C GLU A 137 21.89 -25.89 -3.40
N PHE A 138 21.89 -24.63 -2.97
CA PHE A 138 21.75 -23.47 -3.86
C PHE A 138 23.03 -22.64 -3.99
N GLY A 139 24.11 -23.04 -3.31
CA GLY A 139 25.34 -22.26 -3.22
C GLY A 139 25.18 -21.03 -2.31
N ARG A 140 26.27 -20.27 -2.14
CA ARG A 140 26.29 -19.07 -1.28
C ARG A 140 25.79 -17.80 -1.97
N GLY A 141 25.30 -17.91 -3.20
CA GLY A 141 25.00 -16.76 -4.05
C GLY A 141 26.24 -16.09 -4.65
N ASP A 142 27.40 -16.75 -4.58
CA ASP A 142 28.61 -16.29 -5.24
C ASP A 142 28.41 -16.28 -6.77
N VAL A 143 28.97 -15.29 -7.46
CA VAL A 143 28.95 -15.24 -8.92
C VAL A 143 29.62 -16.51 -9.45
N VAL A 144 28.84 -17.36 -10.11
CA VAL A 144 29.38 -18.57 -10.75
C VAL A 144 30.33 -18.13 -11.84
N LEU A 145 31.63 -18.32 -11.62
CA LEU A 145 32.66 -18.24 -12.65
C LEU A 145 32.72 -19.61 -13.32
N PRO A 146 32.13 -19.77 -14.51
CA PRO A 146 32.18 -21.05 -15.18
C PRO A 146 33.64 -21.36 -15.52
N SER A 147 34.06 -22.58 -15.24
CA SER A 147 35.41 -23.07 -15.52
C SER A 147 35.36 -24.34 -16.36
N GLY A 148 36.48 -24.69 -16.98
CA GLY A 148 36.60 -25.86 -17.84
C GLY A 148 35.58 -25.87 -18.99
N GLN A 149 34.97 -27.03 -19.22
CA GLN A 149 34.08 -27.25 -20.37
C GLN A 149 32.84 -26.33 -20.36
N ILE A 150 32.37 -25.93 -19.18
CA ILE A 150 31.21 -25.03 -19.03
C ILE A 150 31.57 -23.61 -19.49
N ALA A 151 32.79 -23.14 -19.23
CA ALA A 151 33.28 -21.85 -19.71
C ALA A 151 33.39 -21.83 -21.24
N THR A 152 33.88 -22.92 -21.82
CA THR A 152 33.99 -23.09 -23.27
C THR A 152 32.62 -23.09 -23.95
N ALA A 153 31.66 -23.83 -23.39
CA ALA A 153 30.29 -23.88 -23.90
C ALA A 153 29.59 -22.52 -23.81
N LEU A 154 29.76 -21.79 -22.69
CA LEU A 154 29.19 -20.45 -22.53
C LEU A 154 29.78 -19.45 -23.54
N LYS A 155 31.09 -19.51 -23.81
CA LYS A 155 31.74 -18.67 -24.81
C LYS A 155 31.20 -18.94 -26.22
N ALA A 156 31.05 -20.22 -26.59
CA ALA A 156 30.51 -20.61 -27.89
C ALA A 156 29.04 -20.18 -28.06
N TYR A 157 28.22 -20.33 -27.01
CA TYR A 157 26.83 -19.88 -26.99
C TYR A 157 26.72 -18.35 -27.19
N ASN A 158 27.51 -17.58 -26.46
CA ASN A 158 27.52 -16.12 -26.58
C ASN A 158 28.00 -15.65 -27.97
N GLN A 159 28.96 -16.35 -28.57
CA GLN A 159 29.39 -16.08 -29.95
C GLN A 159 28.29 -16.36 -30.97
N ALA A 160 27.50 -17.43 -30.79
CA ALA A 160 26.37 -17.74 -31.67
C ALA A 160 25.23 -16.71 -31.55
N LEU A 161 25.04 -16.12 -30.37
CA LEU A 161 24.06 -15.05 -30.13
C LEU A 161 24.46 -13.70 -30.72
N ALA A 162 25.77 -13.39 -30.79
CA ALA A 162 26.28 -12.12 -31.30
C ALA A 162 26.32 -12.03 -32.85
N ILE A 163 26.03 -13.13 -33.55
CA ILE A 163 26.00 -13.22 -35.02
C ILE A 163 24.55 -13.18 -35.55
N ARG A 164 23.55 -13.08 -34.67
CA ARG A 164 22.16 -12.72 -34.99
C ARG A 164 21.96 -11.22 -34.86
#